data_AF-W6S7M7-F1
#
_entry.id   AF-W6S7M7-F1
#
_cell.length_a   1.000
_cell.length_b   1.000
_cell.length_c   1.000
_cell.angle_alpha   90.00
_cell.angle_beta   90.00
_cell.angle_gamma   90.00
#
_symmetry.space_group_name_H-M   'P 1'
#
loop_
_entity.id
_entity.type
_entity.pdbx_description
1 polymer ?
#
loop_
_entity_poly.entity_id
_entity_poly.type
_entity_poly.pdbx_seq_one_letter_code
_entity_poly.pdbx_strand_id
1 'polypeptide(L)'
;MKNKRLLSVLLSTTLLTSIISSQFTMASSETFDVNISVNTKEDRTKISPYIYGTNFDDLSATVNSRRFGGNRLTAYNWENNASSAGSDWNQSSDNHLVNGLSSSKQNEPGAAVTDFHDTNIKNDIDYSLVTLQMAGYVAKDTNGTVNEWEKAPSNRWAEVKVSKGSSLSTTPNTNDNYVYMDEFINFLVTKYGKSNTTKGIKGYSLDNEPALWSENHPRIHSNKVTCSELISKSVELSKALKKIDSNAETFGPALYGFSAYDSLQDASDWGQYKNDYDWFIDYYLDEMKK
;
A
#
# COMPACT_ATOMS: atom_id res chain seq x y z
N MET A 1 -101.25 57.63 -10.29
CA MET A 1 -100.40 56.54 -9.75
C MET A 1 -98.96 56.82 -10.16
N LYS A 2 -98.10 57.05 -9.16
CA LYS A 2 -96.79 57.70 -9.27
C LYS A 2 -95.71 56.71 -9.73
N ASN A 3 -94.76 57.16 -10.55
CA ASN A 3 -93.33 57.17 -10.19
C ASN A 3 -92.46 57.63 -11.38
N LYS A 4 -91.93 58.85 -11.26
CA LYS A 4 -90.79 59.38 -12.04
C LYS A 4 -89.63 59.65 -11.09
N ARG A 5 -88.44 59.36 -11.61
CA ARG A 5 -87.07 59.54 -11.10
C ARG A 5 -86.81 60.94 -10.50
N LEU A 6 -85.99 61.04 -9.44
CA LEU A 6 -84.61 61.56 -9.49
C LEU A 6 -83.92 61.58 -8.10
N LEU A 7 -82.66 61.13 -8.12
CA LEU A 7 -81.47 61.51 -7.33
C LEU A 7 -81.52 61.68 -5.78
N SER A 8 -80.74 60.82 -5.12
CA SER A 8 -79.83 61.25 -4.05
C SER A 8 -78.56 60.39 -4.05
N VAL A 9 -77.43 61.08 -4.11
CA VAL A 9 -76.04 60.60 -4.07
C VAL A 9 -75.64 60.40 -2.60
N LEU A 10 -74.84 59.37 -2.30
CA LEU A 10 -73.67 59.33 -1.40
C LEU A 10 -73.36 57.85 -1.09
N LEU A 11 -72.35 57.25 -1.72
CA LEU A 11 -70.96 57.18 -1.25
C LEU A 11 -70.81 56.38 0.05
N SER A 12 -70.46 55.09 -0.05
CA SER A 12 -69.29 54.54 0.68
C SER A 12 -69.14 53.02 0.53
N THR A 13 -67.88 52.64 0.30
CA THR A 13 -67.23 51.36 0.61
C THR A 13 -67.73 50.12 -0.12
N THR A 14 -67.23 49.94 -1.34
CA THR A 14 -66.81 48.64 -1.85
C THR A 14 -65.72 48.08 -0.92
N LEU A 15 -66.08 47.15 -0.03
CA LEU A 15 -65.12 46.19 0.51
C LEU A 15 -65.44 44.84 -0.15
N LEU A 16 -64.87 44.62 -1.35
CA LEU A 16 -64.77 43.28 -1.89
C LEU A 16 -63.78 42.55 -0.97
N THR A 17 -64.28 41.71 -0.08
CA THR A 17 -63.47 40.66 0.54
C THR A 17 -63.18 39.62 -0.54
N SER A 18 -62.22 39.92 -1.41
CA SER A 18 -61.55 38.90 -2.20
C SER A 18 -60.76 38.03 -1.22
N ILE A 19 -61.42 36.99 -0.70
CA ILE A 19 -60.72 35.86 -0.10
C ILE A 19 -59.95 35.24 -1.26
N ILE A 20 -58.70 35.65 -1.42
CA ILE A 20 -57.74 34.88 -2.20
C ILE A 20 -57.55 33.61 -1.39
N SER A 21 -58.30 32.56 -1.75
CA SER A 21 -57.95 31.21 -1.36
C SER A 21 -56.60 30.93 -2.01
N SER A 22 -55.51 31.25 -1.32
CA SER A 22 -54.18 30.79 -1.68
C SER A 22 -54.25 29.28 -1.69
N GLN A 23 -54.41 28.70 -2.88
CA GLN A 23 -54.17 27.28 -3.06
C GLN A 23 -52.68 27.09 -2.82
N PHE A 24 -52.32 26.78 -1.57
CA PHE A 24 -51.08 26.09 -1.31
C PHE A 24 -51.23 24.73 -1.99
N THR A 25 -50.79 24.62 -3.24
CA THR A 25 -50.36 23.33 -3.76
C THR A 25 -49.23 22.89 -2.84
N MET A 26 -49.52 22.00 -1.89
CA MET A 26 -48.46 21.22 -1.30
C MET A 26 -47.73 20.58 -2.47
N ALA A 27 -46.46 20.90 -2.64
CA ALA A 27 -45.63 20.17 -3.57
C ALA A 27 -45.73 18.70 -3.14
N SER A 28 -46.31 17.86 -4.00
CA SER A 28 -46.22 16.42 -3.84
C SER A 28 -44.74 16.10 -3.87
N SER A 29 -44.19 15.58 -2.77
CA SER A 29 -42.87 14.95 -2.82
C SER A 29 -42.98 13.84 -3.86
N GLU A 30 -42.32 13.99 -5.01
CA GLU A 30 -42.14 12.87 -5.94
C GLU A 30 -41.42 11.77 -5.16
N THR A 31 -42.09 10.63 -4.99
CA THR A 31 -41.47 9.44 -4.41
C THR A 31 -40.54 8.86 -5.47
N PHE A 32 -39.24 8.86 -5.20
CA PHE A 32 -38.27 8.19 -6.04
C PHE A 32 -38.18 6.72 -5.62
N ASP A 33 -38.81 5.84 -6.39
CA ASP A 33 -38.83 4.41 -6.12
C ASP A 33 -37.63 3.71 -6.77
N VAL A 34 -36.83 3.02 -5.96
CA VAL A 34 -35.72 2.16 -6.42
C VAL A 34 -36.08 0.70 -6.20
N ASN A 35 -36.14 -0.08 -7.28
CA ASN A 35 -36.35 -1.52 -7.22
C ASN A 35 -35.00 -2.25 -7.25
N ILE A 36 -34.69 -2.96 -6.17
CA ILE A 36 -33.50 -3.82 -6.06
C ILE A 36 -33.94 -5.28 -6.15
N SER A 37 -33.41 -6.00 -7.13
CA SER A 37 -33.61 -7.45 -7.27
C SER A 37 -32.34 -8.20 -6.88
N VAL A 38 -32.47 -9.25 -6.07
CA VAL A 38 -31.36 -10.11 -5.64
C VAL A 38 -31.70 -11.56 -5.98
N ASN A 39 -30.93 -12.16 -6.88
CA ASN A 39 -31.06 -13.58 -7.22
C ASN A 39 -29.86 -14.37 -6.69
N THR A 40 -30.07 -15.17 -5.65
CA THR A 40 -28.99 -15.95 -5.01
C THR A 40 -28.50 -17.14 -5.83
N LYS A 41 -29.05 -17.38 -7.03
CA LYS A 41 -28.68 -18.49 -7.92
C LYS A 41 -27.91 -18.06 -9.16
N GLU A 42 -27.91 -16.78 -9.50
CA GLU A 42 -27.18 -16.21 -10.65
C GLU A 42 -25.84 -15.60 -10.21
N ASP A 43 -24.89 -15.49 -11.14
CA ASP A 43 -23.60 -14.80 -11.00
C ASP A 43 -22.80 -15.11 -9.72
N ARG A 44 -22.86 -16.35 -9.25
CA ARG A 44 -22.09 -16.79 -8.07
C ARG A 44 -20.60 -16.76 -8.35
N THR A 45 -19.90 -15.85 -7.68
CA THR A 45 -18.43 -15.82 -7.63
C THR A 45 -17.93 -15.92 -6.19
N LYS A 46 -16.73 -16.49 -6.00
CA LYS A 46 -16.10 -16.53 -4.69
C LYS A 46 -15.58 -15.14 -4.34
N ILE A 47 -15.98 -14.63 -3.18
CA ILE A 47 -15.41 -13.41 -2.62
C ILE A 47 -14.12 -13.81 -1.91
N SER A 48 -12.98 -13.31 -2.40
CA SER A 48 -11.71 -13.51 -1.69
C SER A 48 -11.80 -12.85 -0.31
N PRO A 49 -11.54 -13.57 0.80
CA PRO A 49 -11.62 -12.96 2.13
C PRO A 49 -10.57 -11.86 2.32
N TYR A 50 -9.49 -11.87 1.54
CA TYR A 50 -8.35 -10.96 1.69
C TYR A 50 -8.59 -9.55 1.15
N ILE A 51 -9.76 -9.27 0.54
CA ILE A 51 -10.17 -7.90 0.18
C ILE A 51 -10.51 -7.05 1.42
N TYR A 52 -10.80 -7.70 2.54
CA TYR A 52 -11.06 -7.05 3.83
C TYR A 52 -9.75 -6.94 4.63
N GLY A 53 -8.86 -6.07 4.16
CA GLY A 53 -7.51 -5.91 4.69
C GLY A 53 -7.16 -4.50 5.15
N THR A 54 -6.05 -4.36 5.87
CA THR A 54 -5.49 -3.07 6.30
C THR A 54 -3.96 -3.07 6.27
N ASN A 55 -3.34 -1.89 6.22
CA ASN A 55 -1.92 -1.71 6.49
C ASN A 55 -1.66 -1.32 7.96
N PHE A 56 -2.67 -0.81 8.67
CA PHE A 56 -2.51 -0.22 9.99
C PHE A 56 -2.44 -1.29 11.10
N ASP A 57 -1.83 -0.90 12.23
CA ASP A 57 -1.77 -1.71 13.45
C ASP A 57 -3.02 -1.60 14.33
N ASP A 58 -3.79 -0.51 14.18
CA ASP A 58 -5.07 -0.38 14.86
C ASP A 58 -6.14 -1.25 14.19
N LEU A 59 -6.57 -2.30 14.90
CA LEU A 59 -7.57 -3.27 14.47
C LEU A 59 -8.94 -2.97 15.09
N SER A 60 -9.42 -1.75 14.88
CA SER A 60 -10.78 -1.35 15.25
C SER A 60 -11.88 -2.07 14.44
N ALA A 61 -11.50 -2.83 13.42
CA ALA A 61 -12.36 -3.70 12.62
C ALA A 61 -11.76 -5.10 12.45
N THR A 62 -12.62 -6.10 12.24
CA THR A 62 -12.19 -7.44 11.83
C THR A 62 -11.64 -7.40 10.41
N VAL A 63 -10.41 -7.87 10.23
CA VAL A 63 -9.72 -7.95 8.94
C VAL A 63 -9.20 -9.37 8.73
N ASN A 64 -9.10 -9.79 7.47
CA ASN A 64 -8.59 -11.13 7.12
C ASN A 64 -7.18 -11.07 6.51
N SER A 65 -6.69 -9.86 6.22
CA SER A 65 -5.35 -9.65 5.67
C SER A 65 -4.73 -8.38 6.24
N ARG A 66 -3.40 -8.42 6.44
CA ARG A 66 -2.61 -7.25 6.81
C ARG A 66 -1.34 -7.16 5.97
N ARG A 67 -0.93 -5.93 5.66
CA ARG A 67 0.28 -5.64 4.89
C ARG A 67 1.30 -4.85 5.72
N PHE A 68 2.51 -5.39 5.82
CA PHE A 68 3.70 -4.72 6.33
C PHE A 68 4.48 -4.13 5.15
N GLY A 69 4.21 -2.86 4.84
CA GLY A 69 4.74 -2.18 3.65
C GLY A 69 4.60 -0.66 3.72
N GLY A 70 4.80 0.01 2.58
CA GLY A 70 4.88 1.47 2.50
C GLY A 70 6.32 1.99 2.52
N ASN A 71 6.49 3.30 2.38
CA ASN A 71 7.79 3.97 2.19
C ASN A 71 8.87 3.51 3.19
N ARG A 72 8.53 3.40 4.47
CA ARG A 72 9.48 2.96 5.52
C ARG A 72 10.17 1.62 5.22
N LEU A 73 9.50 0.73 4.49
CA LEU A 73 9.94 -0.65 4.31
C LEU A 73 10.94 -0.83 3.16
N THR A 74 11.04 0.13 2.24
CA THR A 74 12.05 0.15 1.17
C THR A 74 13.47 0.06 1.74
N ALA A 75 13.72 0.76 2.86
CA ALA A 75 15.02 0.86 3.50
C ALA A 75 15.10 0.13 4.85
N TYR A 76 14.14 -0.74 5.15
CA TYR A 76 14.12 -1.51 6.39
C TYR A 76 15.23 -2.57 6.42
N ASN A 77 16.05 -2.53 7.46
CA ASN A 77 17.09 -3.51 7.71
C ASN A 77 16.61 -4.51 8.77
N TRP A 78 16.37 -5.76 8.37
CA TRP A 78 15.89 -6.79 9.29
C TRP A 78 16.90 -7.18 10.37
N GLU A 79 18.19 -6.89 10.18
CA GLU A 79 19.24 -7.32 11.13
C GLU A 79 19.26 -6.44 12.39
N ASN A 80 18.93 -5.15 12.26
CA ASN A 80 18.98 -4.16 13.34
C ASN A 80 17.67 -3.37 13.53
N ASN A 81 16.66 -3.63 12.70
CA ASN A 81 15.37 -2.94 12.62
C ASN A 81 15.38 -1.45 12.27
N ALA A 82 16.53 -0.89 11.89
CA ALA A 82 16.60 0.47 11.38
C ALA A 82 15.84 0.58 10.06
N SER A 83 15.26 1.75 9.82
CA SER A 83 14.62 2.09 8.54
C SER A 83 14.86 3.54 8.22
N SER A 84 14.65 3.93 6.96
CA SER A 84 14.67 5.35 6.57
C SER A 84 13.27 5.85 6.25
N ALA A 85 12.94 7.05 6.76
CA ALA A 85 11.73 7.76 6.38
C ALA A 85 11.78 8.29 4.94
N GLY A 86 12.97 8.39 4.34
CA GLY A 86 13.11 9.04 3.05
C GLY A 86 12.56 10.48 3.07
N SER A 87 11.88 10.86 2.00
CA SER A 87 11.29 12.20 1.84
C SER A 87 10.11 12.48 2.77
N ASP A 88 9.53 11.46 3.44
CA ASP A 88 8.46 11.68 4.41
C ASP A 88 8.95 12.45 5.64
N TRP A 89 10.21 12.26 6.04
CA TRP A 89 10.78 12.94 7.21
C TRP A 89 12.32 13.04 7.15
N ASN A 90 12.82 14.17 6.64
CA ASN A 90 14.23 14.57 6.71
C ASN A 90 15.26 13.52 6.25
N GLN A 91 14.88 12.56 5.40
CA GLN A 91 15.76 11.44 5.03
C GLN A 91 16.31 10.69 6.28
N SER A 92 15.54 10.68 7.37
CA SER A 92 15.96 10.20 8.68
C SER A 92 16.06 8.68 8.72
N SER A 93 17.21 8.14 9.12
CA SER A 93 17.33 6.76 9.55
C SER A 93 17.13 6.65 11.05
N ASP A 94 16.15 5.85 11.48
CA ASP A 94 15.76 5.75 12.89
C ASP A 94 15.07 4.40 13.21
N ASN A 95 14.64 4.24 14.46
CA ASN A 95 13.97 3.05 14.97
C ASN A 95 12.43 3.12 14.91
N HIS A 96 11.85 3.94 14.03
CA HIS A 96 10.40 4.18 13.99
C HIS A 96 9.54 2.90 13.96
N LEU A 97 9.96 1.88 13.21
CA LEU A 97 9.23 0.62 13.09
C LEU A 97 9.22 -0.24 14.36
N VAL A 98 10.04 0.08 15.35
CA VAL A 98 10.15 -0.69 16.61
C VAL A 98 10.08 0.20 17.86
N ASN A 99 9.84 1.50 17.72
CA ASN A 99 9.90 2.44 18.85
C ASN A 99 8.86 2.17 19.94
N GLY A 100 7.75 1.49 19.61
CA GLY A 100 6.73 1.03 20.55
C GLY A 100 7.06 -0.28 21.26
N LEU A 101 8.11 -1.00 20.84
CA LEU A 101 8.56 -2.24 21.47
C LEU A 101 9.49 -1.96 22.65
N SER A 102 9.62 -2.95 23.54
CA SER A 102 10.60 -2.87 24.64
C SER A 102 12.02 -2.75 24.09
N SER A 103 12.91 -2.04 24.81
CA SER A 103 14.30 -1.85 24.38
C SER A 103 15.06 -3.16 24.14
N SER A 104 14.70 -4.24 24.85
CA SER A 104 15.26 -5.57 24.60
C SER A 104 14.86 -6.10 23.22
N LYS A 105 13.59 -5.98 22.84
CA LYS A 105 13.06 -6.43 21.55
C LYS A 105 13.57 -5.60 20.38
N GLN A 106 13.77 -4.29 20.56
CA GLN A 106 14.24 -3.42 19.46
C GLN A 106 15.56 -3.89 18.84
N ASN A 107 16.41 -4.57 19.62
CA ASN A 107 17.70 -5.08 19.18
C ASN A 107 17.65 -6.52 18.63
N GLU A 108 16.50 -7.19 18.65
CA GLU A 108 16.35 -8.54 18.10
C GLU A 108 16.20 -8.48 16.57
N PRO A 109 16.96 -9.27 15.80
CA PRO A 109 16.77 -9.34 14.36
C PRO A 109 15.31 -9.68 13.99
N GLY A 110 14.75 -8.89 13.07
CA GLY A 110 13.40 -9.05 12.57
C GLY A 110 12.30 -8.63 13.55
N ALA A 111 12.61 -7.95 14.66
CA ALA A 111 11.61 -7.55 15.66
C ALA A 111 10.39 -6.84 15.05
N ALA A 112 10.58 -5.91 14.12
CA ALA A 112 9.47 -5.19 13.49
C ALA A 112 8.50 -6.14 12.76
N VAL A 113 9.02 -6.99 11.88
CA VAL A 113 8.20 -7.91 11.09
C VAL A 113 7.63 -9.06 11.93
N THR A 114 8.37 -9.52 12.94
CA THR A 114 7.90 -10.59 13.83
C THR A 114 6.81 -10.10 14.77
N ASP A 115 6.90 -8.88 15.29
CA ASP A 115 5.83 -8.31 16.11
C ASP A 115 4.55 -8.07 15.29
N PHE A 116 4.70 -7.57 14.06
CA PHE A 116 3.60 -7.48 13.08
C PHE A 116 2.94 -8.85 12.84
N HIS A 117 3.72 -9.89 12.57
CA HIS A 117 3.16 -11.19 12.22
C HIS A 117 2.62 -11.95 13.44
N ASP A 118 3.28 -11.87 14.59
CA ASP A 118 2.81 -12.43 15.86
C ASP A 118 1.46 -11.80 16.25
N THR A 119 1.28 -10.50 15.98
CA THR A 119 -0.01 -9.81 16.13
C THR A 119 -1.08 -10.39 15.21
N ASN A 120 -0.76 -10.73 13.95
CA ASN A 120 -1.70 -11.37 13.04
C ASN A 120 -2.12 -12.75 13.56
N ILE A 121 -1.15 -13.57 13.99
CA ILE A 121 -1.42 -14.90 14.56
C ILE A 121 -2.30 -14.80 15.80
N LYS A 122 -2.02 -13.83 16.69
CA LYS A 122 -2.77 -13.62 17.93
C LYS A 122 -4.23 -13.21 17.69
N ASN A 123 -4.50 -12.52 16.59
CA ASN A 123 -5.83 -12.01 16.24
C ASN A 123 -6.52 -12.85 15.16
N ASP A 124 -6.04 -14.08 14.90
CA ASP A 124 -6.59 -15.00 13.90
C ASP A 124 -6.71 -14.37 12.49
N ILE A 125 -5.71 -13.56 12.10
CA ILE A 125 -5.63 -12.95 10.76
C ILE A 125 -4.83 -13.88 9.85
N ASP A 126 -5.53 -14.43 8.85
CA ASP A 126 -5.00 -15.50 7.99
C ASP A 126 -3.82 -15.08 7.11
N TYR A 127 -3.80 -13.82 6.67
CA TYR A 127 -2.93 -13.38 5.58
C TYR A 127 -2.01 -12.24 5.97
N SER A 128 -0.71 -12.55 6.09
CA SER A 128 0.37 -11.57 6.19
C SER A 128 1.02 -11.34 4.82
N LEU A 129 1.04 -10.08 4.37
CA LEU A 129 1.87 -9.62 3.25
C LEU A 129 3.07 -8.84 3.77
N VAL A 130 4.30 -9.33 3.55
CA VAL A 130 5.54 -8.70 4.04
C VAL A 130 6.38 -8.12 2.90
N THR A 131 6.83 -6.88 3.04
CA THR A 131 7.69 -6.24 2.03
C THR A 131 9.14 -6.68 2.16
N LEU A 132 9.74 -7.12 1.05
CA LEU A 132 11.17 -7.39 0.90
C LEU A 132 11.85 -6.21 0.20
N GLN A 133 13.11 -5.95 0.54
CA GLN A 133 13.84 -4.78 0.06
C GLN A 133 14.46 -5.07 -1.31
N MET A 134 14.29 -4.14 -2.26
CA MET A 134 14.71 -4.28 -3.66
C MET A 134 15.31 -2.99 -4.24
N ALA A 135 15.09 -1.83 -3.60
CA ALA A 135 15.68 -0.56 -4.04
C ALA A 135 17.22 -0.60 -4.07
N GLY A 136 17.85 -1.39 -3.19
CA GLY A 136 19.28 -1.74 -3.28
C GLY A 136 20.09 -1.46 -2.01
N TYR A 137 19.57 -0.67 -1.07
CA TYR A 137 20.23 -0.39 0.20
C TYR A 137 19.21 -0.24 1.34
N VAL A 138 19.66 -0.56 2.55
CA VAL A 138 18.87 -0.44 3.80
C VAL A 138 19.65 0.29 4.87
N ALA A 139 18.95 0.87 5.84
CA ALA A 139 19.57 1.69 6.89
C ALA A 139 20.55 0.86 7.75
N LYS A 140 21.78 1.35 7.94
CA LYS A 140 22.78 0.70 8.80
C LYS A 140 22.72 1.18 10.25
N ASP A 141 22.08 2.31 10.49
CA ASP A 141 22.01 2.96 11.79
C ASP A 141 20.68 3.68 12.01
N THR A 142 20.52 4.22 13.22
CA THR A 142 19.38 5.05 13.63
C THR A 142 19.84 6.48 13.96
N ASN A 143 20.86 6.99 13.26
CA ASN A 143 21.54 8.24 13.58
C ASN A 143 20.85 9.49 13.00
N GLY A 144 19.56 9.39 12.66
CA GLY A 144 18.76 10.49 12.15
C GLY A 144 19.05 10.83 10.70
N THR A 145 18.91 12.11 10.35
CA THR A 145 19.03 12.67 9.00
C THR A 145 20.23 12.11 8.23
N VAL A 146 19.99 11.69 6.99
CA VAL A 146 21.04 11.32 6.02
C VAL A 146 21.21 12.46 5.01
N ASN A 147 22.38 13.10 5.03
CA ASN A 147 22.71 14.18 4.12
C ASN A 147 22.94 13.68 2.70
N GLU A 148 22.93 14.60 1.72
CA GLU A 148 23.17 14.25 0.30
C GLU A 148 24.55 13.60 0.09
N TRP A 149 25.59 14.05 0.80
CA TRP A 149 26.94 13.46 0.73
C TRP A 149 27.04 12.08 1.43
N GLU A 150 26.01 11.68 2.17
CA GLU A 150 25.88 10.37 2.81
C GLU A 150 24.97 9.41 2.03
N LYS A 151 24.55 9.77 0.80
CA LYS A 151 23.78 8.85 -0.04
C LYS A 151 24.56 7.56 -0.31
N ALA A 152 23.82 6.48 -0.53
CA ALA A 152 24.38 5.18 -0.80
C ALA A 152 25.24 5.19 -2.09
N PRO A 153 26.39 4.47 -2.09
CA PRO A 153 26.96 3.77 -0.95
C PRO A 153 27.66 4.71 0.05
N SER A 154 27.39 4.54 1.34
CA SER A 154 28.07 5.24 2.44
C SER A 154 27.98 4.43 3.74
N ASN A 155 28.63 4.90 4.81
CA ASN A 155 28.55 4.25 6.13
C ASN A 155 27.13 4.22 6.73
N ARG A 156 26.19 5.00 6.19
CA ARG A 156 24.79 5.04 6.64
C ARG A 156 23.94 3.88 6.10
N TRP A 157 24.48 3.12 5.15
CA TRP A 157 23.72 2.14 4.36
C TRP A 157 24.44 0.79 4.29
N ALA A 158 23.67 -0.29 4.34
CA ALA A 158 24.11 -1.63 3.95
C ALA A 158 23.53 -1.95 2.58
N GLU A 159 24.32 -2.58 1.70
CA GLU A 159 23.88 -2.99 0.37
C GLU A 159 22.98 -4.23 0.48
N VAL A 160 21.83 -4.19 -0.17
CA VAL A 160 20.94 -5.34 -0.28
C VAL A 160 21.51 -6.30 -1.31
N LYS A 161 21.73 -7.54 -0.90
CA LYS A 161 22.02 -8.67 -1.79
C LYS A 161 20.85 -9.63 -1.76
N VAL A 162 20.37 -10.05 -2.92
CA VAL A 162 19.26 -11.01 -2.96
C VAL A 162 19.67 -12.37 -2.41
N SER A 163 20.86 -12.85 -2.79
CA SER A 163 21.40 -14.15 -2.37
C SER A 163 22.69 -14.03 -1.58
N LYS A 164 22.81 -14.76 -0.47
CA LYS A 164 24.01 -14.79 0.37
C LYS A 164 25.19 -15.55 -0.24
N GLY A 165 24.91 -16.54 -1.09
CA GLY A 165 25.94 -17.37 -1.73
C GLY A 165 26.72 -18.28 -0.78
N SER A 166 26.31 -18.38 0.49
CA SER A 166 26.85 -19.26 1.52
C SER A 166 25.72 -19.78 2.42
N SER A 167 26.05 -20.51 3.48
CA SER A 167 25.04 -21.02 4.42
C SER A 167 24.23 -19.88 5.05
N LEU A 168 22.90 -20.04 5.06
CA LEU A 168 21.98 -19.10 5.68
C LEU A 168 21.94 -19.30 7.21
N SER A 169 21.73 -18.22 7.94
CA SER A 169 21.67 -18.15 9.40
C SER A 169 20.40 -17.42 9.84
N THR A 170 19.87 -17.75 11.01
CA THR A 170 18.83 -16.96 11.68
C THR A 170 19.40 -15.88 12.60
N THR A 171 20.73 -15.80 12.68
CA THR A 171 21.49 -14.78 13.41
C THR A 171 22.40 -14.08 12.41
N PRO A 172 22.00 -12.92 11.87
CA PRO A 172 22.74 -12.23 10.81
C PRO A 172 24.05 -11.62 11.32
N ASN A 173 24.94 -11.28 10.39
CA ASN A 173 26.21 -10.61 10.69
C ASN A 173 26.07 -9.09 10.54
N THR A 174 25.75 -8.41 11.63
CA THR A 174 25.57 -6.95 11.64
C THR A 174 26.86 -6.15 11.45
N ASN A 175 28.03 -6.80 11.39
CA ASN A 175 29.33 -6.14 11.26
C ASN A 175 29.82 -5.99 9.81
N ASP A 176 29.16 -6.63 8.84
CA ASP A 176 29.52 -6.44 7.43
C ASP A 176 28.76 -5.25 6.81
N ASN A 177 28.75 -5.17 5.48
CA ASN A 177 28.14 -4.08 4.70
C ASN A 177 26.96 -4.56 3.87
N TYR A 178 26.44 -5.76 4.14
CA TYR A 178 25.41 -6.40 3.33
C TYR A 178 24.21 -6.81 4.16
N VAL A 179 23.05 -6.84 3.53
CA VAL A 179 21.86 -7.46 4.10
C VAL A 179 21.27 -8.39 3.05
N TYR A 180 21.05 -9.64 3.43
CA TYR A 180 20.66 -10.70 2.50
C TYR A 180 19.16 -11.01 2.56
N MET A 181 18.48 -10.92 1.42
CA MET A 181 17.03 -11.18 1.38
C MET A 181 16.69 -12.66 1.52
N ASP A 182 17.46 -13.56 0.93
CA ASP A 182 17.29 -15.01 1.12
C ASP A 182 17.51 -15.43 2.58
N GLU A 183 18.47 -14.82 3.27
CA GLU A 183 18.67 -15.03 4.71
C GLU A 183 17.49 -14.50 5.53
N PHE A 184 16.95 -13.34 5.18
CA PHE A 184 15.76 -12.80 5.83
C PHE A 184 14.52 -13.70 5.65
N ILE A 185 14.29 -14.18 4.43
CA ILE A 185 13.20 -15.13 4.13
C ILE A 185 13.42 -16.43 4.92
N ASN A 186 14.65 -16.94 4.96
CA ASN A 186 14.99 -18.13 5.74
C ASN A 186 14.75 -17.94 7.24
N PHE A 187 15.08 -16.77 7.80
CA PHE A 187 14.78 -16.42 9.18
C PHE A 187 13.27 -16.52 9.46
N LEU A 188 12.44 -15.93 8.60
CA LEU A 188 10.98 -15.96 8.75
C LEU A 188 10.41 -17.39 8.62
N VAL A 189 10.84 -18.13 7.60
CA VAL A 189 10.39 -19.51 7.36
C VAL A 189 10.84 -20.44 8.48
N THR A 190 12.03 -20.25 9.05
CA THR A 190 12.50 -21.03 10.20
C THR A 190 11.64 -20.76 11.44
N LYS A 191 11.24 -19.50 11.66
CA LYS A 191 10.44 -19.10 12.83
C LYS A 191 8.97 -19.52 12.72
N TYR A 192 8.37 -19.38 11.55
CA TYR A 192 6.92 -19.51 11.35
C TYR A 192 6.47 -20.73 10.53
N GLY A 193 7.42 -21.41 9.88
CA GLY A 193 7.14 -22.38 8.84
C GLY A 193 6.91 -21.71 7.48
N LYS A 194 6.82 -22.55 6.44
CA LYS A 194 6.48 -22.11 5.08
C LYS A 194 5.05 -21.56 5.02
N SER A 195 4.79 -20.72 4.04
CA SER A 195 3.51 -20.08 3.70
C SER A 195 2.31 -21.04 3.66
N ASN A 196 2.51 -22.28 3.25
CA ASN A 196 1.45 -23.31 3.22
C ASN A 196 1.13 -23.92 4.60
N THR A 197 1.83 -23.56 5.66
CA THR A 197 1.52 -23.95 7.04
C THR A 197 0.57 -22.93 7.68
N THR A 198 -0.09 -23.29 8.78
CA THR A 198 -1.04 -22.38 9.47
C THR A 198 -0.39 -21.05 9.89
N LYS A 199 0.86 -21.09 10.36
CA LYS A 199 1.56 -19.91 10.90
C LYS A 199 2.48 -19.22 9.90
N GLY A 200 2.77 -19.81 8.75
CA GLY A 200 3.68 -19.20 7.78
C GLY A 200 3.11 -17.94 7.15
N ILE A 201 4.00 -16.97 6.86
CA ILE A 201 3.69 -15.75 6.10
C ILE A 201 3.27 -16.13 4.69
N LYS A 202 2.14 -15.61 4.22
CA LYS A 202 1.51 -16.06 2.96
C LYS A 202 2.12 -15.40 1.73
N GLY A 203 2.37 -14.10 1.79
CA GLY A 203 2.81 -13.32 0.65
C GLY A 203 3.97 -12.39 0.97
N TYR A 204 4.75 -12.11 -0.07
CA TYR A 204 5.85 -11.16 -0.02
C TYR A 204 5.75 -10.15 -1.16
N SER A 205 5.86 -8.86 -0.83
CA SER A 205 5.90 -7.76 -1.80
C SER A 205 7.34 -7.50 -2.24
N LEU A 206 7.53 -7.32 -3.55
CA LEU A 206 8.78 -6.88 -4.16
C LEU A 206 8.89 -5.36 -3.96
N ASP A 207 9.31 -4.97 -2.76
CA ASP A 207 9.47 -3.57 -2.32
C ASP A 207 8.14 -2.78 -2.36
N ASN A 208 8.23 -1.47 -2.52
CA ASN A 208 7.13 -0.51 -2.49
C ASN A 208 7.39 0.63 -3.48
N GLU A 209 6.44 0.87 -4.39
CA GLU A 209 6.39 2.05 -5.26
C GLU A 209 7.71 2.36 -6.00
N PRO A 210 8.24 1.41 -6.79
CA PRO A 210 9.56 1.56 -7.42
C PRO A 210 9.70 2.79 -8.31
N ALA A 211 8.61 3.19 -8.98
CA ALA A 211 8.54 4.40 -9.78
C ALA A 211 8.80 5.70 -8.99
N LEU A 212 8.66 5.66 -7.67
CA LEU A 212 8.92 6.77 -6.76
C LEU A 212 10.21 6.60 -5.96
N TRP A 213 11.03 5.58 -6.20
CA TRP A 213 12.28 5.39 -5.45
C TRP A 213 13.20 6.62 -5.50
N SER A 214 13.36 7.25 -6.68
CA SER A 214 14.15 8.48 -6.83
C SER A 214 13.59 9.69 -6.11
N GLU A 215 12.28 9.71 -5.82
CA GLU A 215 11.60 10.82 -5.15
C GLU A 215 11.50 10.60 -3.64
N ASN A 216 11.02 9.42 -3.23
CA ASN A 216 10.80 9.07 -1.84
C ASN A 216 12.11 8.63 -1.16
N HIS A 217 13.04 8.04 -1.90
CA HIS A 217 14.27 7.44 -1.37
C HIS A 217 15.55 7.85 -2.13
N PRO A 218 15.77 9.15 -2.39
CA PRO A 218 16.91 9.63 -3.19
C PRO A 218 18.27 9.31 -2.55
N ARG A 219 18.31 8.99 -1.25
CA ARG A 219 19.53 8.57 -0.55
C ARG A 219 19.95 7.13 -0.84
N ILE A 220 19.09 6.27 -1.36
CA ILE A 220 19.43 4.87 -1.68
C ILE A 220 19.27 4.54 -3.16
N HIS A 221 18.36 5.21 -3.86
CA HIS A 221 18.17 5.04 -5.30
C HIS A 221 17.76 6.40 -5.87
N SER A 222 18.72 7.11 -6.50
CA SER A 222 18.53 8.53 -6.91
C SER A 222 18.11 8.71 -8.36
N ASN A 223 18.32 7.69 -9.20
CA ASN A 223 17.92 7.73 -10.59
C ASN A 223 16.50 7.19 -10.72
N LYS A 224 15.72 7.65 -11.69
CA LYS A 224 14.45 6.97 -11.99
C LYS A 224 14.74 5.50 -12.32
N VAL A 225 13.99 4.60 -11.70
CA VAL A 225 14.06 3.17 -12.03
C VAL A 225 13.73 2.97 -13.51
N THR A 226 14.46 2.08 -14.17
CA THR A 226 14.16 1.70 -15.56
C THR A 226 13.25 0.48 -15.58
N CYS A 227 12.49 0.30 -16.67
CA CYS A 227 11.67 -0.89 -16.88
C CYS A 227 12.52 -2.16 -16.81
N SER A 228 13.68 -2.18 -17.46
CA SER A 228 14.61 -3.32 -17.42
C SER A 228 15.17 -3.60 -16.01
N GLU A 229 15.50 -2.54 -15.25
CA GLU A 229 16.00 -2.67 -13.89
C GLU A 229 14.94 -3.31 -12.97
N LEU A 230 13.71 -2.80 -13.03
CA LEU A 230 12.62 -3.30 -12.19
C LEU A 230 12.30 -4.77 -12.47
N ILE A 231 12.26 -5.18 -13.74
CA ILE A 231 12.08 -6.59 -14.11
C ILE A 231 13.23 -7.45 -13.60
N SER A 232 14.48 -7.05 -13.86
CA SER A 232 15.65 -7.83 -13.45
C SER A 232 15.67 -8.06 -11.94
N LYS A 233 15.45 -7.01 -11.15
CA LYS A 233 15.40 -7.10 -9.68
C LYS A 233 14.22 -7.94 -9.19
N SER A 234 13.05 -7.77 -9.81
CA SER A 234 11.84 -8.54 -9.47
C SER A 234 12.03 -10.04 -9.67
N VAL A 235 12.60 -10.42 -10.83
CA VAL A 235 12.88 -11.82 -11.17
C VAL A 235 13.91 -12.42 -10.23
N GLU A 236 15.00 -11.69 -9.93
CA GLU A 236 16.05 -12.17 -9.03
C GLU A 236 15.50 -12.44 -7.62
N LEU A 237 14.79 -11.45 -7.04
CA LEU A 237 14.22 -11.56 -5.70
C LEU A 237 13.12 -12.62 -5.60
N SER A 238 12.25 -12.72 -6.62
CA SER A 238 11.23 -13.75 -6.69
C SER A 238 11.85 -15.16 -6.75
N LYS A 239 12.91 -15.36 -7.55
CA LYS A 239 13.62 -16.65 -7.62
C LYS A 239 14.21 -17.06 -6.26
N ALA A 240 14.80 -16.12 -5.53
CA ALA A 240 15.33 -16.39 -4.20
C ALA A 240 14.24 -16.78 -3.20
N LEU A 241 13.11 -16.06 -3.19
CA LEU A 241 11.94 -16.42 -2.39
C LEU A 241 11.45 -17.83 -2.71
N LYS A 242 11.22 -18.12 -3.99
CA LYS A 242 10.68 -19.42 -4.45
C LYS A 242 11.62 -20.60 -4.19
N LYS A 243 12.92 -20.35 -4.08
CA LYS A 243 13.90 -21.38 -3.69
C LYS A 243 13.75 -21.82 -2.23
N ILE A 244 13.36 -20.91 -1.33
CA ILE A 244 13.18 -21.20 0.10
C ILE A 244 11.74 -21.67 0.34
N ASP A 245 10.77 -20.95 -0.20
CA ASP A 245 9.36 -21.24 -0.09
C ASP A 245 8.65 -21.08 -1.45
N SER A 246 8.52 -22.20 -2.16
CA SER A 246 7.85 -22.27 -3.45
C SER A 246 6.36 -21.92 -3.39
N ASN A 247 5.73 -22.07 -2.22
CA ASN A 247 4.29 -21.82 -2.04
C ASN A 247 3.99 -20.35 -1.75
N ALA A 248 4.97 -19.55 -1.32
CA ALA A 248 4.76 -18.17 -0.90
C ALA A 248 4.34 -17.30 -2.09
N GLU A 249 3.27 -16.53 -1.97
CA GLU A 249 2.81 -15.66 -3.05
C GLU A 249 3.75 -14.45 -3.22
N THR A 250 4.03 -14.08 -4.47
CA THR A 250 4.90 -12.92 -4.79
C THR A 250 4.03 -11.80 -5.33
N PHE A 251 4.10 -10.62 -4.71
CA PHE A 251 3.36 -9.42 -5.09
C PHE A 251 4.31 -8.41 -5.73
N GLY A 252 3.93 -7.87 -6.87
CA GLY A 252 4.70 -6.84 -7.56
C GLY A 252 3.87 -6.19 -8.67
N PRO A 253 4.25 -5.00 -9.15
CA PRO A 253 5.40 -4.20 -8.73
C PRO A 253 5.09 -3.18 -7.60
N ALA A 254 3.91 -3.27 -6.97
CA ALA A 254 3.45 -2.32 -5.94
C ALA A 254 3.48 -0.85 -6.40
N LEU A 255 2.95 -0.59 -7.61
CA LEU A 255 2.93 0.73 -8.23
C LEU A 255 2.04 1.71 -7.47
N TYR A 256 2.47 2.97 -7.36
CA TYR A 256 1.82 3.99 -6.52
C TYR A 256 0.50 4.52 -7.09
N GLY A 257 0.33 4.46 -8.41
CA GLY A 257 -0.81 5.05 -9.10
C GLY A 257 -0.67 5.07 -10.61
N PHE A 258 -1.63 5.70 -11.28
CA PHE A 258 -1.87 5.53 -12.71
C PHE A 258 -0.65 5.87 -13.60
N SER A 259 0.09 6.94 -13.32
CA SER A 259 1.28 7.27 -14.13
C SER A 259 2.36 6.18 -14.08
N ALA A 260 2.47 5.46 -12.96
CA ALA A 260 3.33 4.29 -12.89
C ALA A 260 2.75 3.09 -13.65
N TYR A 261 1.42 2.95 -13.72
CA TYR A 261 0.75 1.90 -14.48
C TYR A 261 0.94 2.13 -15.99
N ASP A 262 0.93 3.39 -16.41
CA ASP A 262 1.04 3.81 -17.81
C ASP A 262 2.46 3.68 -18.36
N SER A 263 3.45 4.30 -17.70
CA SER A 263 4.81 4.44 -18.25
C SER A 263 5.93 4.20 -17.22
N LEU A 264 5.62 3.61 -16.07
CA LEU A 264 6.51 3.53 -14.92
C LEU A 264 7.07 4.93 -14.55
N GLN A 265 6.18 5.94 -14.52
CA GLN A 265 6.53 7.34 -14.23
C GLN A 265 7.55 7.92 -15.23
N ASP A 266 7.28 7.69 -16.51
CA ASP A 266 8.13 8.03 -17.65
C ASP A 266 9.56 7.49 -17.45
N ALA A 267 9.65 6.18 -17.20
CA ALA A 267 10.93 5.49 -17.12
C ALA A 267 11.75 5.75 -18.40
N SER A 268 13.05 5.97 -18.24
CA SER A 268 13.91 6.46 -19.32
C SER A 268 14.03 5.49 -20.50
N ASP A 269 13.77 4.21 -20.29
CA ASP A 269 13.75 3.15 -21.29
C ASP A 269 12.34 2.76 -21.76
N TRP A 270 11.26 3.37 -21.23
CA TRP A 270 9.89 3.05 -21.65
C TRP A 270 9.66 3.22 -23.15
N GLY A 271 10.35 4.18 -23.77
CA GLY A 271 10.31 4.43 -25.21
C GLY A 271 10.71 3.22 -26.08
N GLN A 272 11.40 2.23 -25.51
CA GLN A 272 11.78 0.99 -26.19
C GLN A 272 10.63 -0.03 -26.28
N TYR A 273 9.65 0.06 -25.36
CA TYR A 273 8.59 -0.95 -25.20
C TYR A 273 7.20 -0.44 -25.60
N LYS A 274 6.99 0.87 -25.58
CA LYS A 274 5.67 1.51 -25.81
C LYS A 274 5.01 1.26 -27.17
N ASN A 275 5.73 0.69 -28.14
CA ASN A 275 5.15 0.32 -29.44
C ASN A 275 4.58 -1.10 -29.44
N ASP A 276 5.02 -1.94 -28.50
CA ASP A 276 4.63 -3.34 -28.37
C ASP A 276 3.60 -3.56 -27.24
N TYR A 277 3.45 -2.58 -26.34
CA TYR A 277 2.56 -2.65 -25.18
C TYR A 277 1.76 -1.36 -25.01
N ASP A 278 0.48 -1.48 -24.64
CA ASP A 278 -0.43 -0.33 -24.45
C ASP A 278 -0.04 0.53 -23.23
N TRP A 279 0.58 -0.09 -22.23
CA TRP A 279 1.00 0.51 -20.96
C TRP A 279 1.98 -0.41 -20.23
N PHE A 280 2.66 0.13 -19.21
CA PHE A 280 3.69 -0.58 -18.45
C PHE A 280 3.16 -1.86 -17.75
N ILE A 281 1.89 -1.91 -17.37
CA ILE A 281 1.28 -3.11 -16.77
C ILE A 281 1.42 -4.34 -17.68
N ASP A 282 1.10 -4.20 -18.97
CA ASP A 282 1.17 -5.32 -19.91
C ASP A 282 2.60 -5.80 -20.11
N TYR A 283 3.54 -4.85 -20.24
CA TYR A 283 4.97 -5.15 -20.29
C TYR A 283 5.42 -5.91 -19.04
N TYR A 284 5.07 -5.44 -17.84
CA TYR A 284 5.45 -6.11 -16.60
C TYR A 284 4.91 -7.53 -16.50
N LEU A 285 3.64 -7.73 -16.87
CA LEU A 285 3.01 -9.05 -16.86
C LEU A 285 3.63 -10.00 -17.88
N ASP A 286 3.96 -9.53 -19.09
CA ASP A 286 4.60 -10.38 -20.10
C ASP A 286 6.02 -10.78 -19.71
N GLU A 287 6.83 -9.83 -19.23
CA GLU A 287 8.20 -10.11 -18.80
C GLU A 287 8.26 -11.05 -17.58
N MET A 288 7.38 -10.86 -16.59
CA MET A 288 7.34 -11.71 -15.39
C MET A 288 6.80 -13.12 -15.65
N LYS A 289 6.14 -13.35 -16.79
CA LYS A 289 5.63 -14.67 -17.20
C LYS A 289 6.73 -15.59 -17.77
N LYS A 290 7.87 -15.03 -18.19
CA LYS A 290 8.99 -15.76 -18.84
C LYS A 290 9.80 -16.58 -17.84
#